data_AF-A0A7C2KDS4-F1
#
_entry.id   AF-A0A7C2KDS4-F1
#
_cell.length_a   1.000
_cell.length_b   1.000
_cell.length_c   1.000
_cell.angle_alpha   90.00
_cell.angle_beta   90.00
_cell.angle_gamma   90.00
#
_symmetry.space_group_name_H-M   'P 1'
#
loop_
_entity.id
_entity.type
_entity.pdbx_description
1 polymer ?
#
loop_
_entity_poly.entity_id
_entity_poly.type
_entity_poly.pdbx_seq_one_letter_code
_entity_poly.pdbx_strand_id
1 'polypeptide(L)' 'MGALEVSGMTIPTDEDGFMEDTDQWSQEVAEFIAKVEGIDMTDAHWEVVNFLREYYTEYKIAPMIRILTKAIVKKLGK' A
#
# COMPACT_ATOMS: atom_id res chain seq x y z
N MET A 1 -1.71 9.59 13.49
CA MET A 1 -0.67 10.59 13.10
C MET A 1 -1.37 11.51 12.10
N GLY A 2 -1.43 12.83 12.28
CA GLY A 2 -2.47 13.64 11.59
C GLY A 2 -2.29 13.85 10.08
N ALA A 3 -1.06 13.79 9.57
CA ALA A 3 -0.76 13.85 8.14
C ALA A 3 0.69 13.40 7.88
N LEU A 4 0.96 12.92 6.66
CA LEU A 4 2.29 12.65 6.13
C LEU A 4 2.74 13.81 5.23
N GLU A 5 3.99 14.26 5.36
CA GLU A 5 4.59 15.21 4.43
C GLU A 5 5.48 14.47 3.44
N VAL A 6 5.03 14.33 2.20
CA VAL A 6 5.76 13.63 1.14
C VAL A 6 5.92 14.57 -0.06
N SER A 7 7.16 14.90 -0.42
CA SER A 7 7.49 15.72 -1.60
C SER A 7 6.75 17.06 -1.69
N GLY A 8 6.58 17.71 -0.53
CA GLY A 8 5.89 19.00 -0.41
C GLY A 8 4.37 18.90 -0.44
N MET A 9 3.80 17.69 -0.50
CA MET A 9 2.38 17.42 -0.35
C MET A 9 2.09 16.94 1.07
N THR A 10 1.00 17.46 1.65
CA THR A 10 0.46 17.01 2.93
C THR A 10 -0.64 16.00 2.65
N ILE A 11 -0.43 14.76 3.06
CA ILE A 11 -1.36 13.65 2.87
C ILE A 11 -2.07 13.39 4.20
N PRO A 12 -3.39 13.65 4.29
CA PRO A 12 -4.15 13.38 5.51
C PRO A 12 -4.14 11.88 5.82
N THR A 13 -3.87 11.56 7.08
CA THR A 13 -3.93 10.20 7.60
C THR A 13 -4.75 10.14 8.86
N ASP A 14 -5.38 9.00 9.11
CA ASP A 14 -6.12 8.76 10.34
C ASP A 14 -5.19 8.53 11.57
N GLU A 15 -5.81 8.20 12.70
CA GLU A 15 -5.07 7.96 13.94
C GLU A 15 -4.06 6.80 13.82
N ASP A 16 -4.40 5.79 13.01
CA ASP A 16 -3.62 4.58 12.76
C ASP A 16 -2.61 4.74 11.60
N GLY A 17 -2.63 5.88 10.89
CA GLY A 17 -1.69 6.19 9.81
C GLY A 17 -2.15 5.74 8.42
N PHE A 18 -3.43 5.37 8.25
CA PHE A 18 -3.99 5.09 6.92
C PHE A 18 -4.35 6.39 6.20
N MET A 19 -4.05 6.47 4.90
CA MET A 19 -4.42 7.61 4.07
C MET A 19 -5.95 7.71 3.96
N GLU A 20 -6.48 8.90 4.22
CA GLU A 20 -7.92 9.16 4.06
C GLU A 20 -8.34 9.12 2.58
N ASP A 21 -7.46 9.58 1.70
CA ASP A 21 -7.68 9.63 0.26
C ASP A 21 -6.73 8.67 -0.47
N THR A 22 -7.29 7.61 -1.04
CA THR A 22 -6.53 6.59 -1.77
C THR A 22 -6.00 7.07 -3.12
N ASP A 23 -6.52 8.17 -3.66
CA ASP A 23 -6.08 8.76 -4.93
C ASP A 23 -4.79 9.57 -4.76
N GLN A 24 -4.44 9.95 -3.53
CA GLN A 24 -3.16 10.59 -3.19
C GLN A 24 -2.00 9.59 -3.06
N TRP A 25 -2.29 8.28 -3.17
CA TRP A 25 -1.25 7.27 -3.15
C TRP A 25 -0.34 7.41 -4.37
N SER A 26 0.96 7.34 -4.11
CA SER A 26 2.00 7.14 -5.12
C SER A 26 3.04 6.16 -4.58
N GLN A 27 3.90 5.68 -5.46
CA GLN A 27 5.03 4.83 -5.04
C GLN A 27 5.91 5.54 -4.01
N GLU A 28 6.15 6.85 -4.18
CA GLU A 28 6.94 7.67 -3.27
C GLU A 28 6.31 7.77 -1.87
N VAL A 29 4.98 7.88 -1.80
CA VAL A 29 4.25 7.89 -0.52
C VAL A 29 4.39 6.55 0.20
N ALA A 30 4.26 5.44 -0.54
CA ALA A 30 4.46 4.11 0.02
C ALA A 30 5.91 3.88 0.49
N GLU A 31 6.91 4.40 -0.24
CA GLU A 31 8.32 4.37 0.19
C GLU A 31 8.55 5.17 1.46
N PHE A 32 7.95 6.36 1.57
CA PHE A 32 8.04 7.18 2.78
C PHE A 32 7.43 6.45 3.99
N ILE A 33 6.23 5.88 3.82
CA ILE A 33 5.57 5.09 4.87
C ILE A 33 6.44 3.92 5.29
N ALA A 34 6.95 3.14 4.33
CA ALA A 34 7.82 1.99 4.63
C ALA A 34 9.08 2.41 5.39
N LYS A 35 9.69 3.54 5.03
CA LYS A 35 10.86 4.09 5.74
C LYS A 35 10.53 4.48 7.18
N VAL A 36 9.36 5.08 7.43
CA VAL A 36 8.89 5.43 8.78
C VAL A 36 8.66 4.17 9.63
N GLU A 37 8.12 3.11 9.01
CA GLU A 37 7.89 1.80 9.64
C GLU A 37 9.17 0.94 9.76
N GLY A 38 10.31 1.39 9.20
CA GLY A 38 11.56 0.64 9.20
C GLY A 38 11.54 -0.61 8.30
N ILE A 39 10.68 -0.63 7.28
CA ILE A 39 10.53 -1.71 6.31
C ILE A 39 11.38 -1.42 5.07
N ASP A 40 12.22 -2.38 4.69
CA ASP A 40 12.95 -2.33 3.43
C ASP A 40 12.10 -2.91 2.29
N MET A 41 11.73 -2.07 1.34
CA MET A 41 10.79 -2.39 0.27
C MET A 41 11.45 -3.16 -0.87
N THR A 42 11.65 -4.46 -0.66
CA THR A 42 12.10 -5.39 -1.71
C THR A 42 11.04 -5.57 -2.81
N ASP A 43 11.43 -6.15 -3.96
CA ASP A 43 10.53 -6.48 -5.08
C ASP A 43 9.29 -7.28 -4.62
N ALA A 44 9.48 -8.27 -3.75
CA ALA A 44 8.38 -9.07 -3.20
C ALA A 44 7.35 -8.23 -2.41
N HIS A 45 7.77 -7.19 -1.68
CA HIS A 45 6.85 -6.29 -0.98
C HIS A 45 6.06 -5.45 -1.97
N TRP A 46 6.72 -4.94 -3.01
CA TRP A 46 6.06 -4.19 -4.07
C TRP A 46 5.04 -5.01 -4.85
N GLU A 47 5.31 -6.29 -5.10
CA GLU A 47 4.35 -7.18 -5.74
C GLU A 47 3.06 -7.30 -4.92
N VAL A 48 3.16 -7.37 -3.59
CA VAL A 48 2.00 -7.41 -2.69
C VAL A 48 1.27 -6.07 -2.67
N VAL A 49 1.98 -4.95 -2.52
CA VAL A 49 1.39 -3.60 -2.52
C VAL A 49 0.68 -3.33 -3.84
N ASN A 50 1.33 -3.58 -4.97
CA ASN A 50 0.75 -3.37 -6.29
C ASN A 50 -0.46 -4.27 -6.52
N PHE A 51 -0.43 -5.53 -6.08
CA PHE A 51 -1.61 -6.39 -6.13
C PHE A 51 -2.78 -5.82 -5.32
N LEU A 52 -2.54 -5.34 -4.09
CA LEU A 52 -3.58 -4.73 -3.26
C LEU A 52 -4.15 -3.47 -3.92
N ARG A 53 -3.30 -2.64 -4.54
CA ARG A 53 -3.70 -1.43 -5.28
C ARG A 53 -4.52 -1.74 -6.53
N GLU A 54 -4.10 -2.73 -7.33
CA GLU A 54 -4.86 -3.24 -8.48
C GLU A 54 -6.24 -3.73 -8.03
N TYR A 55 -6.28 -4.58 -7.00
CA TYR A 55 -7.52 -5.14 -6.47
C TYR A 55 -8.45 -4.06 -5.92
N TYR A 56 -7.94 -3.11 -5.14
CA TYR A 56 -8.74 -2.00 -4.63
C TYR A 56 -9.25 -1.10 -5.76
N THR A 57 -8.46 -0.87 -6.80
CA THR A 57 -8.88 -0.07 -7.96
C THR A 57 -10.05 -0.71 -8.70
N GLU A 58 -10.03 -2.04 -8.85
CA GLU A 58 -11.08 -2.82 -9.55
C GLU A 58 -12.33 -3.03 -8.69
N TYR A 59 -12.17 -3.42 -7.41
CA TYR A 59 -13.28 -3.87 -6.56
C TYR A 59 -13.70 -2.85 -5.49
N LYS A 60 -12.93 -1.77 -5.28
CA LYS A 60 -13.14 -0.74 -4.24
C LYS A 60 -13.25 -1.30 -2.81
N ILE A 61 -12.70 -2.50 -2.61
CA ILE A 61 -12.63 -3.18 -1.32
C ILE A 61 -11.25 -3.84 -1.17
N ALA A 62 -10.75 -3.94 0.06
CA ALA A 62 -9.55 -4.72 0.33
C ALA A 62 -9.86 -6.23 0.23
N PRO A 63 -8.97 -7.05 -0.37
CA PRO A 63 -9.18 -8.49 -0.44
C PRO A 63 -9.04 -9.14 0.93
N MET A 64 -9.78 -10.23 1.17
CA MET A 64 -9.53 -11.08 2.33
C MET A 64 -8.11 -11.69 2.28
N ILE A 65 -7.45 -11.87 3.44
CA ILE A 65 -6.10 -12.48 3.55
C ILE A 65 -6.00 -13.81 2.78
N ARG A 66 -7.05 -14.63 2.82
CA ARG A 66 -7.10 -15.91 2.07
C ARG A 66 -7.11 -15.73 0.55
N ILE A 67 -7.73 -14.66 0.05
CA ILE A 67 -7.72 -14.30 -1.37
C ILE A 67 -6.34 -13.75 -1.73
N LEU A 68 -5.80 -12.86 -0.90
CA LEU A 68 -4.47 -12.28 -1.06
C LEU A 68 -3.40 -13.37 -1.19
N THR A 69 -3.32 -14.28 -0.23
CA THR A 69 -2.34 -15.39 -0.25
C THR A 69 -2.49 -16.29 -1.47
N LYS A 70 -3.72 -16.65 -1.85
CA LYS A 70 -3.97 -17.44 -3.07
C LYS A 70 -3.58 -16.70 -4.35
N ALA A 71 -3.85 -15.40 -4.43
CA ALA A 71 -3.54 -14.59 -5.60
C ALA A 71 -2.02 -14.38 -5.73
N ILE A 72 -1.32 -14.13 -4.63
CA ILE A 72 0.15 -14.08 -4.58
C ILE A 72 0.75 -15.43 -5.00
N VAL A 73 0.29 -16.56 -4.44
CA VAL A 73 0.77 -17.90 -4.85
C VAL A 73 0.50 -18.16 -6.33
N LYS A 74 -0.62 -17.70 -6.88
CA LYS A 74 -0.91 -17.86 -8.31
C LYS A 74 -0.05 -16.95 -9.20
N LYS A 75 0.26 -15.72 -8.75
CA LYS A 75 1.05 -14.72 -9.50
C LYS A 75 2.56 -15.00 -9.41
N LEU A 76 3.04 -15.49 -8.26
CA LEU A 76 4.47 -15.65 -7.92
C LEU A 76 4.93 -17.10 -7.75
N GLY A 77 4.01 -18.02 -7.45
CA GLY A 77 4.32 -19.44 -7.31
C GLY A 77 4.57 -20.07 -8.67
N LYS A 78 5.82 -19.99 -9.13
CA LYS A 78 6.40 -21.03 -9.99
C LYS A 78 6.87 -22.20 -9.14
#